data_AF-A0A392S8Q1-F1
#
_entry.id   AF-A0A392S8Q1-F1
#
_cell.length_a   1.000
_cell.length_b   1.000
_cell.length_c   1.000
_cell.angle_alpha   90.00
_cell.angle_beta   90.00
_cell.angle_gamma   90.00
#
_symmetry.space_group_name_H-M   'P 1'
#
loop_
_entity.id
_entity.type
_entity.pdbx_description
1 polymer ?
#
loop_
_entity_poly.entity_id
_entity_poly.type
_entity_poly.pdbx_seq_one_letter_code
_entity_poly.pdbx_strand_id
1 'polypeptide(L)'
;VADKDGNATTELKPEEEWSKEKDELALGNSKALNAMFNGVIDKNMFRLIKKCTVAKEAWEILKTTHEGTSKVKMSRLQLLTTKFENLRMKED
;
A
#
# COMPACT_ATOMS: atom_id res chain seq x y z
N VAL A 1 1.63 -0.22 23.44
CA VAL A 1 1.53 1.19 23.91
C VAL A 1 1.63 1.11 25.43
N ALA A 2 2.40 1.98 26.08
CA ALA A 2 2.48 1.93 27.55
C ALA A 2 1.37 2.78 28.19
N ASP A 3 0.71 2.26 29.22
CA ASP A 3 -0.21 3.04 30.06
C ASP A 3 0.55 4.06 30.93
N LYS A 4 -0.21 4.79 31.76
CA LYS A 4 0.28 5.84 32.66
C LYS A 4 1.26 5.28 33.71
N ASP A 5 1.27 3.97 33.90
CA ASP A 5 2.08 3.23 34.88
C ASP A 5 3.23 2.45 34.21
N GLY A 6 3.42 2.61 32.90
CA GLY A 6 4.52 1.99 32.15
C GLY A 6 4.28 0.53 31.76
N ASN A 7 3.09 -0.02 32.00
CA ASN A 7 2.75 -1.38 31.61
C ASN A 7 2.39 -1.46 30.13
N ALA A 8 2.74 -2.58 29.50
CA ALA A 8 2.43 -2.85 28.10
C ALA A 8 0.93 -3.16 27.94
N THR A 9 0.15 -2.16 27.54
CA THR A 9 -1.30 -2.27 27.34
C THR A 9 -1.63 -2.30 25.85
N THR A 10 -2.58 -3.16 25.48
CA THR A 10 -3.20 -3.23 24.16
C THR A 10 -4.36 -2.24 23.99
N GLU A 11 -4.76 -1.55 25.07
CA GLU A 11 -5.80 -0.55 25.06
C GLU A 11 -5.32 0.72 24.36
N LEU A 12 -6.09 1.13 23.34
CA LEU A 12 -5.87 2.40 22.66
C LEU A 12 -6.27 3.51 23.61
N LYS A 13 -5.33 4.41 23.92
CA LYS A 13 -5.63 5.61 24.71
C LYS A 13 -6.78 6.38 24.04
N PRO A 14 -7.70 6.98 24.82
CA PRO A 14 -8.68 7.93 24.30
C PRO A 14 -7.99 9.01 23.49
N GLU A 15 -8.64 9.52 22.44
CA GLU A 15 -8.07 10.55 21.57
C GLU A 15 -7.69 11.81 22.37
N GLU A 16 -8.41 12.12 23.46
CA GLU A 16 -8.08 13.25 24.34
C GLU A 16 -6.73 13.09 25.08
N GLU A 17 -6.17 11.87 25.15
CA GLU A 17 -4.89 11.57 25.80
C GLU A 17 -3.74 11.36 24.80
N TRP A 18 -3.96 11.65 23.52
CA TRP A 18 -2.92 11.47 22.50
C TRP A 18 -1.83 12.54 22.62
N SER A 19 -0.60 12.13 22.28
CA SER A 19 0.47 13.10 22.10
C SER A 19 0.26 13.84 20.78
N LYS A 20 0.81 15.05 20.67
CA LYS A 20 0.71 15.85 19.45
C LYS A 20 1.21 15.09 18.22
N GLU A 21 2.26 14.29 18.37
CA GLU A 21 2.81 13.48 17.27
C GLU A 21 1.85 12.38 16.81
N LYS A 22 1.11 11.77 17.74
CA LYS A 22 0.10 10.76 17.41
C LYS A 22 -1.12 11.37 16.71
N ASP A 23 -1.58 12.52 17.18
CA ASP A 23 -2.65 13.30 16.54
C ASP A 23 -2.28 13.67 15.11
N GLU A 24 -1.08 14.23 14.91
CA GLU A 24 -0.61 14.61 13.58
C GLU A 24 -0.50 13.40 12.64
N LEU A 25 -0.02 12.26 13.15
CA LEU A 25 0.07 11.03 12.37
C LEU A 25 -1.31 10.48 11.99
N ALA A 26 -2.26 10.46 12.93
CA ALA A 26 -3.62 9.99 12.68
C ALA A 26 -4.36 10.90 11.69
N LEU A 27 -4.20 12.22 11.83
CA LEU A 27 -4.73 13.20 10.89
C LEU A 27 -4.14 13.01 9.50
N GLY A 28 -2.82 12.81 9.40
CA GLY A 28 -2.14 12.53 8.14
C GLY A 28 -2.66 11.26 7.47
N ASN A 29 -2.84 10.19 8.25
CA ASN A 29 -3.41 8.93 7.77
C ASN A 29 -4.84 9.10 7.26
N SER A 30 -5.70 9.79 8.02
CA SER A 30 -7.09 10.07 7.64
C SER A 30 -7.18 10.88 6.35
N LYS A 31 -6.38 11.96 6.23
CA LYS A 31 -6.31 12.78 5.01
C LYS A 31 -5.87 11.96 3.79
N ALA A 32 -4.85 11.11 3.95
CA ALA A 32 -4.36 10.27 2.87
C ALA A 32 -5.39 9.23 2.42
N LEU A 33 -6.06 8.55 3.37
CA LEU A 33 -7.15 7.62 3.05
C LEU A 33 -8.30 8.32 2.34
N ASN A 34 -8.71 9.49 2.82
CA ASN A 34 -9.76 10.28 2.18
C ASN A 34 -9.39 10.66 0.74
N ALA A 35 -8.13 11.06 0.50
CA ALA A 35 -7.66 11.36 -0.85
C ALA A 35 -7.68 10.11 -1.75
N MET A 36 -7.27 8.95 -1.25
CA MET A 36 -7.31 7.70 -2.01
C MET A 36 -8.74 7.25 -2.31
N PHE A 37 -9.64 7.29 -1.33
CA PHE A 37 -11.03 6.87 -1.52
C PHE A 37 -11.80 7.75 -2.50
N ASN A 38 -11.56 9.07 -2.47
CA ASN A 38 -12.19 9.99 -3.41
C ASN A 38 -11.49 10.03 -4.78
N GLY A 39 -10.18 9.79 -4.82
CA GLY A 39 -9.40 9.80 -6.06
C GLY A 39 -9.50 8.50 -6.88
N VAL A 40 -9.88 7.38 -6.26
CA VAL A 40 -10.05 6.12 -6.96
C VAL A 40 -11.37 6.11 -7.74
N ILE A 41 -11.28 6.32 -9.05
CA ILE A 41 -12.42 6.35 -9.97
C ILE A 41 -12.97 4.94 -10.25
N ASP A 42 -12.11 3.90 -10.21
CA ASP A 42 -12.51 2.51 -10.45
C ASP A 42 -13.11 1.86 -9.19
N LYS A 43 -14.37 1.44 -9.30
CA LYS A 43 -15.12 0.72 -8.26
C LYS A 43 -14.42 -0.55 -7.78
N ASN A 44 -13.70 -1.25 -8.64
CA ASN A 44 -12.96 -2.47 -8.27
C ASN A 44 -11.75 -2.14 -7.40
N MET A 45 -11.00 -1.10 -7.76
CA MET A 45 -9.88 -0.62 -6.94
C MET A 45 -10.37 -0.09 -5.59
N PHE A 46 -11.49 0.63 -5.55
CA PHE A 46 -12.09 1.08 -4.30
C PHE A 46 -12.46 -0.11 -3.40
N ARG A 47 -13.06 -1.16 -3.97
CA ARG A 47 -13.42 -2.39 -3.22
C ARG A 47 -12.20 -3.07 -2.58
N LEU A 48 -11.02 -2.96 -3.17
CA LEU A 48 -9.78 -3.53 -2.62
C LEU A 48 -9.29 -2.80 -1.38
N ILE A 49 -9.43 -1.48 -1.34
CA ILE A 49 -8.88 -0.64 -0.27
C ILE A 49 -9.90 -0.19 0.78
N LYS A 50 -11.21 -0.37 0.56
CA LYS A 50 -12.28 0.15 1.44
C LYS A 50 -12.21 -0.28 2.91
N LYS A 51 -11.49 -1.36 3.21
CA LYS A 51 -11.32 -1.89 4.58
C LYS A 51 -9.99 -1.47 5.22
N CYS A 52 -9.12 -0.80 4.49
CA CYS A 52 -7.83 -0.36 5.00
C CYS A 52 -8.04 0.77 6.01
N THR A 53 -7.46 0.61 7.19
CA THR A 53 -7.42 1.65 8.24
C THR A 53 -6.11 2.44 8.21
N VAL A 54 -5.11 1.94 7.48
CA VAL A 54 -3.80 2.57 7.30
C VAL A 54 -3.61 2.94 5.83
N ALA A 55 -3.37 4.22 5.55
CA ALA A 55 -3.18 4.76 4.21
C ALA A 55 -2.03 4.09 3.45
N LYS A 56 -0.94 3.76 4.17
CA LYS A 56 0.20 3.04 3.60
C LYS A 56 -0.21 1.68 3.03
N GLU A 57 -1.05 0.94 3.74
CA GLU A 57 -1.54 -0.37 3.29
C GLU A 57 -2.40 -0.22 2.04
N ALA A 58 -3.34 0.73 2.05
CA ALA A 58 -4.17 1.05 0.89
C ALA A 58 -3.31 1.40 -0.34
N TRP A 59 -2.29 2.23 -0.16
CA TRP A 59 -1.36 2.62 -1.22
C TRP A 59 -0.59 1.43 -1.81
N GLU A 60 -0.03 0.56 -0.96
CA GLU A 60 0.71 -0.62 -1.43
C GLU A 60 -0.19 -1.61 -2.18
N ILE A 61 -1.45 -1.76 -1.77
CA ILE A 61 -2.45 -2.57 -2.50
C ILE A 61 -2.73 -1.97 -3.88
N LEU A 62 -2.98 -0.66 -3.97
CA LEU A 62 -3.21 0.01 -5.26
C LEU A 62 -2.00 -0.14 -6.19
N LYS A 63 -0.81 0.13 -5.68
CA LYS A 63 0.44 0.03 -6.43
C LYS A 63 0.67 -1.40 -6.94
N THR A 64 0.51 -2.38 -6.08
CA THR A 64 0.70 -3.80 -6.44
C THR A 64 -0.34 -4.28 -7.45
N THR A 65 -1.57 -3.80 -7.34
CA THR A 65 -2.66 -4.14 -8.27
C THR A 65 -2.39 -3.56 -9.66
N HIS A 66 -1.92 -2.32 -9.75
CA HIS A 66 -1.71 -1.64 -11.02
C HIS A 66 -0.38 -2.03 -11.69
N GLU A 67 0.72 -2.01 -10.95
CA GLU A 67 2.05 -2.27 -11.50
C GLU A 67 2.45 -3.76 -11.49
N GLY A 68 1.74 -4.58 -10.72
CA GLY A 68 2.12 -5.95 -10.41
C GLY A 68 3.16 -6.05 -9.29
N THR A 69 3.28 -7.24 -8.71
CA THR A 69 4.29 -7.54 -7.68
C THR A 69 5.70 -7.55 -8.28
N SER A 70 6.73 -7.40 -7.44
CA SER A 70 8.12 -7.56 -7.86
C SER A 70 8.39 -8.89 -8.55
N LYS A 71 7.71 -9.97 -8.13
CA LYS A 71 7.79 -11.29 -8.78
C LYS A 71 7.23 -11.27 -10.20
N VAL A 72 6.06 -10.64 -10.40
CA VAL A 72 5.46 -10.50 -11.74
C VAL A 72 6.36 -9.67 -12.65
N LYS A 73 6.92 -8.56 -12.14
CA LYS A 73 7.86 -7.71 -12.88
C LYS A 73 9.13 -8.48 -13.29
N MET A 74 9.70 -9.26 -12.36
CA MET A 74 10.88 -10.08 -12.63
C MET A 74 10.59 -11.20 -13.64
N SER A 75 9.44 -11.88 -13.53
CA SER A 75 9.03 -12.90 -14.49
C SER A 75 8.83 -12.34 -15.90
N ARG A 76 8.23 -11.14 -16.03
CA ARG A 76 8.11 -10.44 -17.32
C ARG A 76 9.47 -10.11 -17.91
N LEU A 77 10.42 -9.65 -17.09
CA LEU A 77 11.78 -9.36 -17.51
C LEU A 77 12.49 -10.62 -18.02
N GLN A 78 12.45 -11.70 -17.24
CA GLN A 78 13.04 -12.99 -17.62
C GLN A 78 12.46 -13.51 -18.95
N LEU A 79 11.13 -13.43 -19.12
CA LEU A 79 10.49 -13.82 -20.38
C LEU A 79 11.00 -13.00 -21.57
N LEU A 80 11.19 -11.68 -21.39
CA LEU A 80 11.75 -10.82 -22.44
C LEU A 80 13.20 -11.18 -22.74
N THR A 81 14.02 -11.41 -21.71
CA THR A 81 15.42 -11.85 -21.86
C THR A 81 15.49 -13.15 -22.66
N THR A 82 14.71 -14.17 -22.29
CA THR A 82 14.67 -15.44 -23.01
C THR A 82 14.20 -15.26 -24.46
N LYS A 83 13.18 -14.43 -24.72
CA LYS A 83 12.75 -14.15 -26.10
C LYS A 83 13.84 -13.49 -26.92
N PHE A 84 14.58 -12.57 -26.32
CA PHE A 84 15.69 -11.87 -26.96
C PHE A 84 16.86 -12.82 -27.28
N GLU A 85 17.26 -13.67 -26.33
CA GLU A 85 18.31 -14.68 -26.52
C GLU A 85 17.97 -15.70 -27.62
N ASN A 86 16.68 -15.98 -27.81
CA ASN A 86 16.21 -16.90 -28.85
C ASN A 86 16.01 -16.23 -30.22
N LEU A 87 16.32 -14.94 -30.37
CA LEU A 87 16.27 -14.29 -31.67
C LEU A 87 17.35 -14.87 -32.59
N ARG A 88 16.95 -15.28 -33.79
CA ARG A 88 17.86 -15.65 -34.87
C ARG A 88 17.50 -14.89 -36.13
N MET A 89 18.52 -14.53 -36.91
CA MET A 89 18.30 -14.00 -38.25
C MET A 89 17.72 -15.10 -39.14
N LYS A 90 16.89 -14.70 -40.10
CA LYS A 90 16.48 -15.61 -41.17
C LYS A 90 17.70 -15.88 -42.06
N GLU A 91 17.85 -17.11 -42.50
CA GLU A 91 18.73 -17.43 -43.62
C GLU A 91 18.05 -16.97 -44.92
N ASP A 92 18.81 -16.28 -45.77
CA ASP A 92 18.36 -15.75 -47.07
C ASP A 92 18.01 -16.86 -48.07
#